data_AF-A0A1B6F804-F1
#
_entry.id   AF-A0A1B6F804-F1
#
_cell.length_a   1.000
_cell.length_b   1.000
_cell.length_c   1.000
_cell.angle_alpha   90.00
_cell.angle_beta   90.00
_cell.angle_gamma   90.00
#
_symmetry.space_group_name_H-M   'P 1'
#
loop_
_entity.id
_entity.type
_entity.pdbx_description
1 polymer ?
#
loop_
_entity_poly.entity_id
_entity_poly.type
_entity_poly.pdbx_seq_one_letter_code
_entity_poly.pdbx_strand_id
1 'polypeptide(L)'
;MGTSASQHVDYATNEYLLRFVGKESISPNNPFWNRFLSFTLKPPATRIDDETLIQKILPMCEALRENNLQTGNLGSLLHVLFNLSSQLLGSAEMENNMFSWQTFNGLFIVRCFTKYLVQTGKEADLIRHIETKVNGKDPDESVLNSYVNTLIDLIIYMPLVDLTYELHVETINCLLVMLSVQLFTTQSADQLQIYRLMMENDRAEKLSIALVQRYVQQPKPPPPPGGSLLLGFASDVWSYLTGAQGPETSTLANQSVLLVLVLINHCSNPRNPYRETLCSYSDNLGNLLTSICATLDREETTLFLYHLVHRNLNFKTYLLSRSDIESLVLPMLCSVYNAPDNNCHHVYMSLIILLILTEDPLFNKTIHSTMLKSVPWYTERMVLDISLGGLLILVTTRTVQYNLLKMRDKYLHTNCLAALANMSSQFYQLHPYVCQRLIGLFQVLAKTHARANSEQATVQEALRILLEVINSCLSHQLIHNTNLVYTLLYKRQVFEPFQHDPAFQDVIQNINMVIDFFTSKLEKEESQSTDVNVVMSRVQQAAIQWPTERLKKFPELKFKYVEEDKPEEFFIPYVWSLVSQLSNMYWDSALFKQC
;
A
#
# COMPACT_ATOMS: atom_id res chain seq x y z
N MET A 1 14.39 42.96 -0.13
CA MET A 1 14.47 43.27 1.32
C MET A 1 13.08 43.14 1.90
N GLY A 2 12.88 42.09 2.70
CA GLY A 2 11.65 41.79 3.44
C GLY A 2 12.04 40.96 4.65
N THR A 3 12.94 41.50 5.47
CA THR A 3 13.42 40.91 6.72
C THR A 3 12.40 41.16 7.80
N SER A 4 11.33 40.38 7.81
CA SER A 4 10.51 40.17 9.00
C SER A 4 10.26 38.68 9.08
N ALA A 5 11.24 37.95 9.60
CA ALA A 5 11.00 36.62 10.15
C ALA A 5 10.14 36.82 11.41
N SER A 6 8.82 36.94 11.25
CA SER A 6 7.91 37.02 12.38
C SER A 6 7.74 35.62 12.96
N GLN A 7 8.72 35.22 13.77
CA GLN A 7 8.55 34.17 14.77
C GLN A 7 7.44 34.65 15.72
N HIS A 8 6.33 33.90 15.78
CA HIS A 8 5.12 34.21 16.55
C HIS A 8 4.25 35.34 16.00
N VAL A 9 3.58 35.11 14.87
CA VAL A 9 2.34 35.85 14.56
C VAL A 9 1.24 35.28 15.46
N ASP A 10 0.76 36.07 16.41
CA ASP A 10 -0.55 35.82 17.00
C ASP A 10 -1.59 36.08 15.91
N TYR A 11 -2.11 35.00 15.31
CA TYR A 11 -3.11 35.06 14.24
C TYR A 11 -4.30 35.96 14.63
N ALA A 12 -4.64 36.03 15.91
CA ALA A 12 -5.74 36.85 16.42
C ALA A 12 -5.48 38.36 16.32
N THR A 13 -4.22 38.79 16.12
CA THR A 13 -3.82 40.21 16.03
C THR A 13 -3.37 40.63 14.64
N ASN A 14 -3.34 39.72 13.66
CA ASN A 14 -2.91 40.04 12.31
C ASN A 14 -3.99 40.86 11.58
N GLU A 15 -3.73 42.14 11.35
CA GLU A 15 -4.68 43.08 10.73
C GLU A 15 -5.18 42.64 9.34
N TYR A 16 -4.32 42.01 8.53
CA TYR A 16 -4.72 41.53 7.21
C TYR A 16 -5.65 40.32 7.31
N LEU A 17 -5.35 39.38 8.21
CA LEU A 17 -6.21 38.22 8.46
C LEU A 17 -7.56 38.67 9.04
N LEU A 18 -7.55 39.57 10.03
CA LEU A 18 -8.76 40.14 10.62
C LEU A 18 -9.64 40.87 9.58
N ARG A 19 -9.01 41.58 8.63
CA ARG A 19 -9.74 42.20 7.52
C ARG A 19 -10.33 41.15 6.57
N PHE A 20 -9.58 40.10 6.23
CA PHE A 20 -10.03 39.01 5.36
C PHE A 20 -11.25 38.27 5.94
N VAL A 21 -11.23 37.95 7.24
CA VAL A 21 -12.33 37.26 7.93
C VAL A 21 -13.44 38.19 8.44
N GLY A 22 -13.25 39.50 8.28
CA GLY A 22 -14.14 40.55 8.77
C GLY A 22 -15.38 40.76 7.91
N LYS A 23 -16.06 41.89 8.15
CA LYS A 23 -17.35 42.26 7.52
C LYS A 23 -17.20 43.05 6.21
N GLU A 24 -15.97 43.39 5.82
CA GLU A 24 -15.71 44.15 4.60
C GLU A 24 -15.53 43.20 3.41
N SER A 25 -16.23 43.46 2.31
CA SER A 25 -16.02 42.74 1.05
C SER A 25 -14.77 43.24 0.34
N ILE A 26 -13.87 42.32 -0.04
CA ILE A 26 -12.60 42.62 -0.69
C ILE A 26 -12.66 42.14 -2.15
N SER A 27 -12.67 43.07 -3.10
CA SER A 27 -12.63 42.75 -4.53
C SER A 27 -11.36 41.96 -4.93
N PRO A 28 -11.43 41.01 -5.89
CA PRO A 28 -10.25 40.31 -6.42
C PRO A 28 -9.14 41.25 -6.94
N ASN A 29 -9.51 42.43 -7.42
CA ASN A 29 -8.55 43.41 -7.97
C ASN A 29 -7.94 44.34 -6.91
N ASN A 30 -8.26 44.15 -5.63
CA ASN A 30 -7.80 45.02 -4.55
C ASN A 30 -6.29 44.82 -4.28
N PRO A 31 -5.47 45.88 -4.18
CA PRO A 31 -4.05 45.78 -3.80
C PRO A 31 -3.77 45.11 -2.45
N PHE A 32 -4.82 44.94 -1.61
CA PHE A 32 -4.79 44.15 -0.38
C PHE A 32 -4.10 42.79 -0.57
N TRP A 33 -4.43 42.05 -1.65
CA TRP A 33 -3.93 40.70 -1.88
C TRP A 33 -2.41 40.63 -2.00
N ASN A 34 -1.77 41.65 -2.60
CA ASN A 34 -0.32 41.71 -2.73
C ASN A 34 0.38 41.77 -1.37
N ARG A 35 -0.24 42.37 -0.36
CA ARG A 35 0.31 42.40 1.00
C ARG A 35 -0.11 41.17 1.79
N PHE A 36 -1.39 40.80 1.69
CA PHE A 36 -1.95 39.67 2.40
C PHE A 36 -1.32 38.34 2.01
N LEU A 37 -0.86 38.15 0.76
CA LEU A 37 -0.26 36.90 0.29
C LEU A 37 1.29 36.91 0.30
N SER A 38 1.94 37.99 0.75
CA SER A 38 3.41 38.11 0.72
C SER A 38 4.09 37.88 2.08
N PHE A 39 3.40 37.23 3.01
CA PHE A 39 3.93 36.90 4.33
C PHE A 39 4.62 35.53 4.30
N THR A 40 5.61 35.33 5.17
CA THR A 40 6.33 34.05 5.23
C THR A 40 5.53 33.07 6.09
N LEU A 41 4.75 32.19 5.45
CA LEU A 41 4.16 31.05 6.12
C LEU A 41 5.20 29.96 6.30
N LYS A 42 5.25 29.37 7.50
CA LYS A 42 5.90 28.10 7.72
C LYS A 42 4.81 27.03 7.77
N PRO A 43 4.64 26.21 6.73
CA PRO A 43 3.66 25.12 6.78
C PRO A 43 3.99 24.16 7.94
N PRO A 44 2.98 23.50 8.53
CA PRO A 44 3.20 22.51 9.57
C PRO A 44 4.06 21.38 9.02
N ALA A 45 5.13 21.03 9.73
CA ALA A 45 6.05 19.98 9.32
C ALA A 45 5.55 18.59 9.73
N THR A 46 4.74 18.54 10.79
CA THR A 46 4.19 17.30 11.35
C THR A 46 2.68 17.42 11.56
N ARG A 47 2.03 16.26 11.74
CA ARG A 47 0.61 16.20 12.12
C ARG A 47 0.30 16.98 13.41
N ILE A 48 1.20 16.97 14.38
CA ILE A 48 1.05 17.69 15.66
C ILE A 48 1.11 19.21 15.43
N ASP A 49 1.99 19.66 14.52
CA ASP A 49 2.05 21.07 14.13
C ASP A 49 0.75 21.51 13.42
N ASP A 50 0.20 20.65 12.55
CA ASP A 50 -1.08 20.93 11.84
C ASP A 50 -2.26 20.99 12.83
N GLU A 51 -2.31 20.08 13.82
CA GLU A 51 -3.31 20.12 14.88
C GLU A 51 -3.22 21.42 15.69
N THR A 52 -2.02 21.80 16.10
CA THR A 52 -1.76 23.04 16.85
C THR A 52 -2.14 24.27 16.03
N LEU A 53 -1.87 24.26 14.72
CA LEU A 53 -2.27 25.33 13.81
C LEU A 53 -3.80 25.45 13.74
N ILE A 54 -4.50 24.34 13.52
CA ILE A 54 -5.97 24.30 13.40
C ILE A 54 -6.62 24.90 14.65
N GLN A 55 -6.14 24.54 15.84
CA GLN A 55 -6.64 25.10 17.10
C GLN A 55 -6.43 26.62 17.18
N LYS A 56 -5.29 27.13 16.69
CA LYS A 56 -4.98 28.57 16.70
C LYS A 56 -5.81 29.38 15.70
N ILE A 57 -6.13 28.82 14.53
CA ILE A 57 -6.87 29.52 13.47
C ILE A 57 -8.39 29.34 13.60
N LEU A 58 -8.87 28.48 14.50
CA LEU A 58 -10.29 28.19 14.68
C LEU A 58 -11.16 29.47 14.81
N PRO A 59 -10.83 30.47 15.65
CA PRO A 59 -11.64 31.69 15.75
C PRO A 59 -11.71 32.48 14.44
N MET A 60 -10.66 32.42 13.61
CA MET A 60 -10.62 33.08 12.30
C MET A 60 -11.49 32.34 11.29
N CYS A 61 -11.47 31.00 11.31
CA CYS A 61 -12.34 30.17 10.49
C CYS A 61 -13.83 30.38 10.85
N GLU A 62 -14.16 30.48 12.13
CA GLU A 62 -15.52 30.80 12.60
C GLU A 62 -15.97 32.17 12.10
N ALA A 63 -15.14 33.22 12.31
CA ALA A 63 -15.44 34.57 11.83
C ALA A 63 -15.63 34.62 10.31
N LEU A 64 -14.78 33.93 9.54
CA LEU A 64 -14.93 33.89 8.09
C LEU A 64 -16.20 33.13 7.68
N ARG A 65 -16.55 32.03 8.34
CA ARG A 65 -17.82 31.33 8.08
C ARG A 65 -19.03 32.23 8.34
N GLU A 66 -19.03 33.03 9.40
CA GLU A 66 -20.13 33.95 9.69
C GLU A 66 -20.27 35.06 8.64
N ASN A 67 -19.15 35.63 8.20
CA ASN A 67 -19.16 36.82 7.34
C ASN A 67 -19.12 36.50 5.84
N ASN A 68 -18.54 35.38 5.41
CA ASN A 68 -18.22 35.11 4.00
C ASN A 68 -19.44 35.07 3.08
N LEU A 69 -20.60 34.61 3.56
CA LEU A 69 -21.84 34.60 2.76
C LEU A 69 -22.33 36.01 2.40
N GLN A 70 -21.87 37.03 3.13
CA GLN A 70 -22.14 38.45 2.83
C GLN A 70 -20.96 39.10 2.11
N THR A 71 -19.73 38.76 2.49
CA THR A 71 -18.54 39.45 1.98
C THR A 71 -18.00 38.87 0.67
N GLY A 72 -18.14 37.56 0.42
CA GLY A 72 -17.57 36.90 -0.76
C GLY A 72 -16.04 36.87 -0.77
N ASN A 73 -15.38 36.98 0.38
CA ASN A 73 -13.93 37.09 0.48
C ASN A 73 -13.21 35.79 0.08
N LEU A 74 -13.76 34.61 0.38
CA LEU A 74 -13.22 33.32 -0.10
C LEU A 74 -13.26 33.25 -1.63
N GLY A 75 -14.40 33.54 -2.24
CA GLY A 75 -14.54 33.57 -3.70
C GLY A 75 -13.56 34.55 -4.35
N SER A 76 -13.33 35.69 -3.71
CA SER A 76 -12.35 36.67 -4.19
C SER A 76 -10.91 36.19 -4.12
N LEU A 77 -10.53 35.52 -3.02
CA LEU A 77 -9.22 34.88 -2.90
C LEU A 77 -9.02 33.80 -3.97
N LEU A 78 -10.07 33.01 -4.28
CA LEU A 78 -10.02 32.01 -5.35
C LEU A 78 -9.80 32.65 -6.73
N HIS A 79 -10.50 33.75 -7.05
CA HIS A 79 -10.24 34.48 -8.29
C HIS A 79 -8.82 35.05 -8.38
N VAL A 80 -8.28 35.55 -7.26
CA VAL A 80 -6.86 35.96 -7.19
C VAL A 80 -5.94 34.78 -7.46
N LEU A 81 -6.22 33.61 -6.87
CA LEU A 81 -5.46 32.39 -7.10
C LEU A 81 -5.51 31.92 -8.55
N PHE A 82 -6.65 32.03 -9.24
CA PHE A 82 -6.76 31.68 -10.66
C PHE A 82 -5.84 32.56 -11.51
N ASN A 83 -5.81 33.87 -11.23
CA ASN A 83 -4.91 34.81 -11.92
C ASN A 83 -3.43 34.50 -11.62
N LEU A 84 -3.07 34.26 -10.36
CA LEU A 84 -1.70 33.92 -9.97
C LEU A 84 -1.25 32.59 -10.60
N SER A 85 -2.12 31.58 -10.62
CA SER A 85 -1.83 30.27 -11.21
C SER A 85 -1.68 30.36 -12.73
N SER A 86 -2.54 31.14 -13.40
CA SER A 86 -2.42 31.40 -14.84
C SER A 86 -1.10 32.09 -15.19
N GLN A 87 -0.67 33.09 -14.40
CA GLN A 87 0.61 33.76 -14.57
C GLN A 87 1.80 32.83 -14.32
N LEU A 88 1.71 31.99 -13.28
CA LEU A 88 2.75 31.01 -12.96
C LEU A 88 2.93 30.00 -14.10
N LEU A 89 1.84 29.42 -14.59
CA LEU A 89 1.85 28.45 -15.69
C LEU A 89 2.24 29.07 -17.04
N GLY A 90 1.95 30.34 -17.26
CA GLY A 90 2.30 31.08 -18.49
C GLY A 90 3.72 31.65 -18.51
N SER A 91 4.44 31.65 -17.39
CA SER A 91 5.79 32.20 -17.31
C SER A 91 6.84 31.24 -17.91
N ALA A 92 7.56 31.70 -18.94
CA ALA A 92 8.59 30.91 -19.64
C ALA A 92 9.84 30.65 -18.79
N GLU A 93 10.11 31.55 -17.83
CA GLU A 93 11.20 31.48 -16.86
C GLU A 93 10.54 31.55 -15.48
N MET A 94 10.35 30.42 -14.81
CA MET A 94 9.78 30.35 -13.45
C MET A 94 10.79 30.85 -12.38
N GLU A 95 11.46 31.96 -12.65
CA GLU A 95 12.36 32.65 -11.73
C GLU A 95 11.59 33.58 -10.77
N ASN A 96 10.29 33.76 -10.99
CA ASN A 96 9.50 34.72 -10.22
C ASN A 96 9.02 34.10 -8.89
N ASN A 97 9.94 34.02 -7.92
CA ASN A 97 9.70 33.57 -6.54
C ASN A 97 8.41 34.14 -5.93
N MET A 98 8.04 35.36 -6.31
CA MET A 98 6.86 36.04 -5.79
C MET A 98 5.55 35.32 -6.14
N PHE A 99 5.34 34.90 -7.39
CA PHE A 99 4.08 34.26 -7.79
C PHE A 99 3.94 32.86 -7.20
N SER A 100 5.00 32.04 -7.23
CA SER A 100 5.00 30.73 -6.58
C SER A 100 4.63 30.85 -5.09
N TRP A 101 5.26 31.80 -4.41
CA TRP A 101 5.03 32.04 -2.99
C TRP A 101 3.62 32.55 -2.67
N GLN A 102 3.10 33.52 -3.44
CA GLN A 102 1.74 34.03 -3.25
C GLN A 102 0.68 32.96 -3.55
N THR A 103 0.88 32.15 -4.61
CA THR A 103 0.00 31.02 -4.92
C THR A 103 0.01 30.00 -3.79
N PHE A 104 1.19 29.64 -3.27
CA PHE A 104 1.31 28.73 -2.12
C PHE A 104 0.54 29.26 -0.91
N ASN A 105 0.79 30.51 -0.51
CA ASN A 105 0.13 31.11 0.64
C ASN A 105 -1.39 31.16 0.47
N GLY A 106 -1.88 31.50 -0.72
CA GLY A 106 -3.31 31.53 -0.98
C GLY A 106 -3.93 30.13 -0.96
N LEU A 107 -3.30 29.12 -1.57
CA LEU A 107 -3.76 27.73 -1.49
C LEU A 107 -3.80 27.24 -0.05
N PHE A 108 -2.79 27.57 0.76
CA PHE A 108 -2.75 27.21 2.17
C PHE A 108 -3.91 27.80 2.97
N ILE A 109 -4.19 29.08 2.79
CA ILE A 109 -5.34 29.74 3.43
C ILE A 109 -6.65 29.09 2.98
N VAL A 110 -6.80 28.83 1.68
CA VAL A 110 -7.98 28.16 1.15
C VAL A 110 -8.13 26.75 1.74
N ARG A 111 -7.05 25.94 1.80
CA ARG A 111 -7.06 24.60 2.40
C ARG A 111 -7.50 24.64 3.84
N CYS A 112 -6.94 25.54 4.65
CA CYS A 112 -7.31 25.68 6.05
C CYS A 112 -8.82 25.95 6.22
N PHE A 113 -9.37 26.85 5.40
CA PHE A 113 -10.78 27.20 5.51
C PHE A 113 -11.71 26.14 4.92
N THR A 114 -11.38 25.55 3.76
CA THR A 114 -12.19 24.47 3.18
C THR A 114 -12.17 23.23 4.06
N LYS A 115 -11.04 22.91 4.70
CA LYS A 115 -10.95 21.84 5.70
C LYS A 115 -11.92 22.06 6.86
N TYR A 116 -11.93 23.28 7.42
CA TYR A 116 -12.89 23.65 8.47
C TYR A 116 -14.35 23.51 8.00
N LEU A 117 -14.69 23.98 6.80
CA LEU A 117 -16.04 23.87 6.24
C LEU A 117 -16.46 22.41 5.99
N VAL A 118 -15.54 21.57 5.47
CA VAL A 118 -15.75 20.13 5.26
C VAL A 118 -16.05 19.44 6.59
N GLN A 119 -15.32 19.78 7.66
CA GLN A 119 -15.47 19.15 8.98
C GLN A 119 -16.70 19.62 9.76
N THR A 120 -17.27 20.79 9.44
CA THR A 120 -18.30 21.45 10.27
C THR A 120 -19.61 21.73 9.55
N GLY A 121 -19.77 21.29 8.31
CA GLY A 121 -20.93 21.55 7.46
C GLY A 121 -21.20 20.45 6.44
N LYS A 122 -22.28 20.60 5.67
CA LYS A 122 -22.58 19.71 4.53
C LYS A 122 -21.82 20.18 3.30
N GLU A 123 -21.65 19.31 2.30
CA GLU A 123 -21.05 19.68 1.01
C GLU A 123 -21.74 20.91 0.39
N ALA A 124 -23.08 20.97 0.44
CA ALA A 124 -23.84 22.12 -0.08
C ALA A 124 -23.48 23.46 0.61
N ASP A 125 -23.08 23.45 1.88
CA ASP A 125 -22.65 24.66 2.58
C ASP A 125 -21.25 25.06 2.14
N LEU A 126 -20.31 24.11 2.02
CA LEU A 126 -18.99 24.33 1.45
C LEU A 126 -19.08 24.98 0.05
N ILE A 127 -19.92 24.40 -0.82
CA ILE A 127 -20.14 24.91 -2.18
C ILE A 127 -20.72 26.33 -2.12
N ARG A 128 -21.71 26.59 -1.27
CA ARG A 128 -22.29 27.92 -1.10
C ARG A 128 -21.24 28.97 -0.71
N HIS A 129 -20.32 28.62 0.21
CA HIS A 129 -19.23 29.51 0.61
C HIS A 129 -18.25 29.80 -0.53
N ILE A 130 -17.90 28.78 -1.33
CA ILE A 130 -16.99 28.91 -2.48
C ILE A 130 -17.63 29.78 -3.59
N GLU A 131 -18.92 29.57 -3.87
CA GLU A 131 -19.65 30.26 -4.94
C GLU A 131 -20.13 31.67 -4.56
N THR A 132 -19.89 32.13 -3.32
CA THR A 132 -20.33 33.48 -2.89
C THR A 132 -19.48 34.57 -3.57
N LYS A 133 -20.15 35.49 -4.28
CA LYS A 133 -19.54 36.61 -5.02
C LYS A 133 -19.66 37.93 -4.26
N VAL A 134 -18.66 38.82 -4.39
CA VAL A 134 -18.64 40.15 -3.74
C VAL A 134 -19.77 41.07 -4.22
N ASN A 135 -20.23 40.96 -5.48
CA ASN A 135 -21.22 41.88 -6.07
C ASN A 135 -22.28 41.22 -6.98
N GLY A 136 -22.39 39.89 -7.01
CA GLY A 136 -23.43 39.17 -7.76
C GLY A 136 -23.49 39.40 -9.28
N LYS A 137 -22.49 40.04 -9.89
CA LYS A 137 -22.46 40.46 -11.32
C LYS A 137 -21.41 39.75 -12.18
N ASP A 138 -20.65 38.82 -11.62
CA ASP A 138 -19.65 38.06 -12.37
C ASP A 138 -20.28 36.92 -13.19
N PRO A 139 -19.65 36.48 -14.31
CA PRO A 139 -20.16 35.44 -15.20
C PRO A 139 -20.68 34.19 -14.48
N ASP A 140 -21.60 33.45 -15.10
CA ASP A 140 -22.21 32.20 -14.58
C ASP A 140 -21.21 31.01 -14.46
N GLU A 141 -19.91 31.27 -14.51
CA GLU A 141 -18.87 30.25 -14.33
C GLU A 141 -18.81 29.79 -12.87
N SER A 142 -18.83 28.47 -12.65
CA SER A 142 -18.69 27.87 -11.33
C SER A 142 -17.27 28.10 -10.80
N VAL A 143 -17.18 28.76 -9.64
CA VAL A 143 -15.92 29.00 -8.94
C VAL A 143 -15.34 27.67 -8.43
N LEU A 144 -16.20 26.75 -7.99
CA LEU A 144 -15.77 25.41 -7.55
C LEU A 144 -15.10 24.63 -8.69
N ASN A 145 -15.74 24.58 -9.87
CA ASN A 145 -15.18 23.90 -11.04
C ASN A 145 -13.83 24.52 -11.45
N SER A 146 -13.76 25.86 -11.46
CA SER A 146 -12.52 26.58 -11.77
C SER A 146 -11.41 26.29 -10.76
N TYR A 147 -11.76 26.17 -9.47
CA TYR A 147 -10.81 25.81 -8.42
C TYR A 147 -10.27 24.40 -8.59
N VAL A 148 -11.13 23.41 -8.79
CA VAL A 148 -10.71 22.02 -9.04
C VAL A 148 -9.81 21.95 -10.27
N ASN A 149 -10.19 22.59 -11.38
CA ASN A 149 -9.39 22.60 -12.60
C ASN A 149 -8.04 23.29 -12.40
N THR A 150 -7.99 24.38 -11.62
CA THR A 150 -6.73 25.06 -11.30
C THR A 150 -5.78 24.14 -10.52
N LEU A 151 -6.29 23.40 -9.52
CA LEU A 151 -5.48 22.44 -8.77
C LEU A 151 -4.94 21.32 -9.68
N ILE A 152 -5.77 20.80 -10.57
CA ILE A 152 -5.38 19.78 -11.55
C ILE A 152 -4.31 20.31 -12.51
N ASP A 153 -4.49 21.53 -13.03
CA ASP A 153 -3.54 22.16 -13.95
C ASP A 153 -2.18 22.44 -13.29
N LEU A 154 -2.17 22.85 -12.02
CA LEU A 154 -0.94 23.01 -11.24
C LEU A 154 -0.20 21.67 -11.07
N ILE A 155 -0.88 20.55 -10.83
CA ILE A 155 -0.22 19.24 -10.71
C ILE A 155 0.36 18.77 -12.06
N ILE A 156 -0.40 18.95 -13.14
CA ILE A 156 -0.05 18.42 -14.47
C ILE A 156 1.02 19.28 -15.15
N TYR A 157 0.84 20.60 -15.19
CA TYR A 157 1.58 21.49 -16.07
C TYR A 157 2.69 22.27 -15.36
N MET A 158 2.65 22.40 -14.03
CA MET A 158 3.71 23.09 -13.31
C MET A 158 4.99 22.22 -13.27
N PRO A 159 6.13 22.72 -13.75
CA PRO A 159 7.43 22.11 -13.56
C PRO A 159 7.70 21.85 -12.08
N LEU A 160 8.35 20.72 -11.81
CA LEU A 160 8.83 20.38 -10.48
C LEU A 160 10.29 20.80 -10.35
N VAL A 161 10.51 21.88 -9.60
CA VAL A 161 11.81 22.40 -9.20
C VAL A 161 11.76 22.73 -7.71
N ASP A 162 12.91 22.99 -7.08
CA ASP A 162 13.00 23.30 -5.64
C ASP A 162 12.00 24.40 -5.21
N LEU A 163 11.84 25.44 -6.04
CA LEU A 163 10.93 26.56 -5.78
C LEU A 163 9.44 26.18 -5.77
N THR A 164 9.05 25.16 -6.54
CA THR A 164 7.64 24.75 -6.72
C THR A 164 7.30 23.48 -5.96
N TYR A 165 8.27 22.84 -5.30
CA TYR A 165 8.08 21.57 -4.57
C TYR A 165 6.95 21.67 -3.53
N GLU A 166 7.01 22.66 -2.65
CA GLU A 166 5.98 22.86 -1.61
C GLU A 166 4.62 23.22 -2.20
N LEU A 167 4.61 23.91 -3.35
CA LEU A 167 3.39 24.24 -4.06
C LEU A 167 2.71 22.99 -4.64
N HIS A 168 3.49 22.03 -5.18
CA HIS A 168 2.95 20.72 -5.59
C HIS A 168 2.34 19.96 -4.40
N VAL A 169 3.03 19.92 -3.26
CA VAL A 169 2.54 19.25 -2.04
C VAL A 169 1.24 19.88 -1.57
N GLU A 170 1.19 21.22 -1.47
CA GLU A 170 0.01 21.95 -1.01
C GLU A 170 -1.19 21.80 -1.95
N THR A 171 -0.94 21.77 -3.27
CA THR A 171 -1.97 21.53 -4.29
C THR A 171 -2.63 20.16 -4.12
N ILE A 172 -1.84 19.12 -3.85
CA ILE A 172 -2.38 17.77 -3.56
C ILE A 172 -3.14 17.76 -2.23
N ASN A 173 -2.63 18.43 -1.20
CA ASN A 173 -3.32 18.54 0.09
C ASN A 173 -4.68 19.22 -0.06
N CYS A 174 -4.80 20.25 -0.90
CA CYS A 174 -6.08 20.88 -1.23
C CYS A 174 -7.09 19.87 -1.82
N LEU A 175 -6.65 19.04 -2.78
CA LEU A 175 -7.51 18.01 -3.36
C LEU A 175 -7.91 16.94 -2.33
N LEU A 176 -6.97 16.47 -1.50
CA LEU A 176 -7.27 15.52 -0.42
C LEU A 176 -8.29 16.12 0.57
N VAL A 177 -8.17 17.40 0.94
CA VAL A 177 -9.15 18.10 1.77
C VAL A 177 -10.53 18.15 1.12
N MET A 178 -10.61 18.54 -0.16
CA MET A 178 -11.90 18.58 -0.86
C MET A 178 -12.54 17.18 -0.94
N LEU A 179 -11.74 16.15 -1.25
CA LEU A 179 -12.20 14.77 -1.34
C LEU A 179 -12.59 14.17 0.02
N SER A 180 -12.06 14.69 1.13
CA SER A 180 -12.39 14.21 2.47
C SER A 180 -13.85 14.46 2.88
N VAL A 181 -14.61 15.24 2.09
CA VAL A 181 -16.05 15.44 2.30
C VAL A 181 -16.83 14.14 2.51
N GLN A 182 -16.41 13.03 1.87
CA GLN A 182 -17.07 11.74 2.04
C GLN A 182 -16.96 11.17 3.47
N LEU A 183 -15.97 11.59 4.25
CA LEU A 183 -15.80 11.16 5.64
C LEU A 183 -16.80 11.80 6.61
N PHE A 184 -17.39 12.93 6.23
CA PHE A 184 -18.24 13.77 7.09
C PHE A 184 -19.71 13.77 6.66
N THR A 185 -20.09 12.91 5.72
CA THR A 185 -21.45 12.84 5.16
C THR A 185 -21.98 11.42 5.12
N THR A 186 -23.31 11.29 5.16
CA THR A 186 -24.01 10.03 4.94
C THR A 186 -24.37 9.78 3.48
N GLN A 187 -24.24 10.81 2.65
CA GLN A 187 -24.49 10.73 1.22
C GLN A 187 -23.42 9.85 0.56
N SER A 188 -23.85 9.04 -0.39
CA SER A 188 -22.93 8.24 -1.17
C SER A 188 -22.03 9.14 -2.01
N ALA A 189 -20.77 8.76 -2.20
CA ALA A 189 -19.77 9.61 -2.81
C ALA A 189 -20.10 9.99 -4.26
N ASP A 190 -20.92 9.20 -4.98
CA ASP A 190 -21.43 9.48 -6.33
C ASP A 190 -22.41 10.65 -6.39
N GLN A 191 -23.03 10.96 -5.25
CA GLN A 191 -23.94 12.09 -5.12
C GLN A 191 -23.19 13.39 -4.85
N LEU A 192 -21.94 13.31 -4.41
CA LEU A 192 -21.12 14.46 -4.04
C LEU A 192 -20.60 15.18 -5.29
N GLN A 193 -20.84 16.48 -5.36
CA GLN A 193 -20.46 17.30 -6.52
C GLN A 193 -18.93 17.34 -6.70
N ILE A 194 -18.16 17.37 -5.61
CA ILE A 194 -16.69 17.37 -5.67
C ILE A 194 -16.17 16.11 -6.35
N TYR A 195 -16.73 14.95 -6.01
CA TYR A 195 -16.36 13.68 -6.64
C TYR A 195 -16.79 13.62 -8.10
N ARG A 196 -17.99 14.08 -8.43
CA ARG A 196 -18.43 14.20 -9.83
C ARG A 196 -17.48 15.06 -10.67
N LEU A 197 -17.06 16.22 -10.16
CA LEU A 197 -16.09 17.09 -10.84
C LEU A 197 -14.74 16.39 -11.10
N MET A 198 -14.29 15.54 -10.16
CA MET A 198 -13.06 14.77 -10.35
C MET A 198 -13.24 13.61 -11.33
N MET A 199 -14.36 12.89 -11.27
CA MET A 199 -14.62 11.72 -12.12
C MET A 199 -15.00 12.07 -13.56
N GLU A 200 -15.60 13.24 -13.78
CA GLU A 200 -16.00 13.74 -15.10
C GLU A 200 -14.94 14.66 -15.73
N ASN A 201 -13.79 14.83 -15.07
CA ASN A 201 -12.73 15.72 -15.55
C ASN A 201 -12.06 15.19 -16.82
N ASP A 202 -11.94 16.05 -17.84
CA ASP A 202 -11.29 15.74 -19.11
C ASP A 202 -9.79 15.46 -19.01
N ARG A 203 -9.15 15.88 -17.91
CA ARG A 203 -7.72 15.67 -17.63
C ARG A 203 -7.45 14.55 -16.62
N ALA A 204 -8.44 13.74 -16.24
CA ALA A 204 -8.28 12.67 -15.24
C ALA A 204 -7.12 11.70 -15.57
N GLU A 205 -6.95 11.34 -16.84
CA GLU A 205 -5.84 10.50 -17.31
C GLU A 205 -4.47 11.18 -17.08
N LYS A 206 -4.32 12.43 -17.52
CA LYS A 206 -3.09 13.21 -17.35
C LYS A 206 -2.75 13.41 -15.87
N LEU A 207 -3.75 13.66 -15.02
CA LEU A 207 -3.57 13.77 -13.58
C LEU A 207 -3.05 12.46 -12.99
N SER A 208 -3.63 11.33 -13.37
CA SER A 208 -3.19 10.00 -12.93
C SER A 208 -1.73 9.76 -13.29
N ILE A 209 -1.36 10.04 -14.55
CA ILE A 209 0.01 9.87 -15.03
C ILE A 209 0.98 10.78 -14.26
N ALA A 210 0.63 12.04 -14.06
CA ALA A 210 1.46 12.99 -13.31
C ALA A 210 1.71 12.51 -11.87
N LEU A 211 0.67 12.06 -11.16
CA LEU A 211 0.80 11.57 -9.78
C LEU A 211 1.64 10.29 -9.70
N VAL A 212 1.45 9.33 -10.62
CA VAL A 212 2.29 8.12 -10.69
C VAL A 212 3.74 8.51 -10.98
N GLN A 213 3.98 9.46 -11.90
CA GLN A 213 5.33 9.94 -12.17
C GLN A 213 5.99 10.60 -10.95
N ARG A 214 5.25 11.38 -10.13
CA ARG A 214 5.77 11.93 -8.87
C ARG A 214 6.16 10.83 -7.88
N TYR A 215 5.34 9.78 -7.80
CA TYR A 215 5.67 8.61 -6.99
C TYR A 215 6.94 7.90 -7.51
N VAL A 216 7.08 7.70 -8.82
CA VAL A 216 8.26 7.07 -9.42
C VAL A 216 9.52 7.93 -9.27
N GLN A 217 9.41 9.25 -9.35
CA GLN A 217 10.55 10.15 -9.27
C GLN A 217 11.14 10.27 -7.85
N GLN A 218 10.37 9.96 -6.80
CA GLN A 218 10.76 10.13 -5.39
C GLN A 218 11.47 11.48 -5.12
N PRO A 219 10.91 12.63 -5.55
CA PRO A 219 11.58 13.92 -5.45
C PRO A 219 11.83 14.30 -3.99
N LYS A 220 13.07 14.60 -3.63
CA LYS A 220 13.43 14.98 -2.26
C LYS A 220 12.98 16.42 -1.95
N PRO A 221 12.58 16.71 -0.70
CA PRO A 221 12.31 18.08 -0.29
C PRO A 221 13.56 18.95 -0.48
N PRO A 222 13.41 20.21 -0.92
CA PRO A 222 14.54 21.11 -1.10
C PRO A 222 15.20 21.43 0.25
N PRO A 223 16.52 21.71 0.28
CA PRO A 223 17.20 22.07 1.51
C PRO A 223 16.65 23.40 2.07
N PRO A 224 16.58 23.55 3.41
CA PRO A 224 16.07 24.77 4.01
C PRO A 224 16.91 25.99 3.60
N PRO A 225 16.29 27.11 3.22
CA PRO A 225 17.01 28.30 2.80
C PRO A 225 17.85 28.87 3.95
N GLY A 226 19.18 28.90 3.78
CA GLY A 226 20.13 29.50 4.74
C GLY A 226 21.03 28.52 5.52
N GLY A 227 21.03 27.23 5.21
CA GLY A 227 21.98 26.27 5.80
C GLY A 227 23.41 26.50 5.32
N SER A 228 24.28 27.00 6.20
CA SER A 228 25.74 26.98 5.97
C SER A 228 26.18 25.55 5.65
N LEU A 229 27.10 25.39 4.68
CA LEU A 229 27.66 24.10 4.23
C LEU A 229 28.13 23.20 5.38
N LEU A 230 28.47 23.78 6.54
CA LEU A 230 28.93 23.08 7.75
C LEU A 230 27.81 22.43 8.58
N LEU A 231 26.56 22.89 8.45
CA LEU A 231 25.40 22.35 9.19
C LEU A 231 24.76 21.14 8.51
N GLY A 232 24.87 21.01 7.18
CA GLY A 232 24.48 19.80 6.44
C GLY A 232 25.28 18.58 6.85
N PHE A 233 26.60 18.74 7.05
CA PHE A 233 27.43 17.67 7.62
C PHE A 233 27.04 17.32 9.06
N ALA A 234 26.54 18.28 9.85
CA ALA A 234 26.15 18.03 11.23
C ALA A 234 24.78 17.33 11.35
N SER A 235 23.80 17.62 10.48
CA SER A 235 22.52 16.90 10.46
C SER A 235 22.70 15.45 10.01
N ASP A 236 23.54 15.23 9.01
CA ASP A 236 23.81 13.89 8.47
C ASP A 236 24.64 13.04 9.45
N VAL A 237 25.54 13.67 10.22
CA VAL A 237 26.28 13.00 11.28
C VAL A 237 25.40 12.77 12.52
N TRP A 238 24.49 13.68 12.85
CA TRP A 238 23.60 13.55 14.00
C TRP A 238 22.48 12.51 13.77
N SER A 239 21.95 12.39 12.55
CA SER A 239 21.02 11.30 12.17
C SER A 239 21.70 9.93 12.22
N TYR A 240 22.97 9.84 11.80
CA TYR A 240 23.78 8.62 11.90
C TYR A 240 24.10 8.25 13.36
N LEU A 241 24.32 9.23 14.24
CA LEU A 241 24.69 9.02 15.65
C LEU A 241 23.50 8.74 16.58
N THR A 242 22.32 9.29 16.27
CA THR A 242 21.12 9.17 17.13
C THR A 242 20.15 8.10 16.66
N GLY A 243 20.36 7.50 15.49
CA GLY A 243 19.43 6.54 14.88
C GLY A 243 18.08 7.15 14.49
N ALA A 244 17.94 8.48 14.58
CA ALA A 244 16.76 9.20 14.13
C ALA A 244 16.87 9.42 12.62
N GLN A 245 16.18 8.59 11.84
CA GLN A 245 15.95 8.87 10.42
C GLN A 245 15.01 10.09 10.29
N GLY A 246 15.58 11.29 10.14
CA GLY A 246 14.89 12.45 9.57
C GLY A 246 14.65 12.24 8.07
N PRO A 247 13.73 12.97 7.42
CA PRO A 247 12.95 12.48 6.27
C PRO A 247 13.81 12.31 5.01
N GLU A 248 14.40 11.13 4.82
CA GLU A 248 14.91 10.67 3.52
C GLU A 248 13.77 10.39 2.52
N THR A 249 12.52 10.41 2.99
CA THR A 249 11.32 10.06 2.23
C THR A 249 10.70 11.28 1.54
N SER A 250 10.33 11.12 0.27
CA SER A 250 9.66 12.16 -0.51
C SER A 250 8.23 12.39 -0.03
N THR A 251 7.96 13.56 0.57
CA THR A 251 6.61 13.98 0.95
C THR A 251 5.70 14.08 -0.28
N LEU A 252 6.21 14.62 -1.39
CA LEU A 252 5.44 14.76 -2.62
C LEU A 252 5.07 13.39 -3.22
N ALA A 253 6.00 12.43 -3.26
CA ALA A 253 5.69 11.07 -3.71
C ALA A 253 4.63 10.40 -2.83
N ASN A 254 4.73 10.59 -1.51
CA ASN A 254 3.76 10.08 -0.55
C ASN A 254 2.35 10.68 -0.77
N GLN A 255 2.24 12.00 -0.84
CA GLN A 255 0.94 12.64 -1.10
C GLN A 255 0.36 12.22 -2.46
N SER A 256 1.22 12.04 -3.46
CA SER A 256 0.80 11.62 -4.80
C SER A 256 0.19 10.21 -4.78
N VAL A 257 0.84 9.25 -4.12
CA VAL A 257 0.29 7.88 -4.02
C VAL A 257 -0.99 7.86 -3.18
N LEU A 258 -1.07 8.63 -2.09
CA LEU A 258 -2.29 8.76 -1.28
C LEU A 258 -3.46 9.30 -2.11
N LEU A 259 -3.24 10.35 -2.92
CA LEU A 259 -4.27 10.90 -3.79
C LEU A 259 -4.67 9.90 -4.89
N VAL A 260 -3.72 9.19 -5.50
CA VAL A 260 -4.01 8.11 -6.46
C VAL A 260 -4.91 7.06 -5.82
N LEU A 261 -4.57 6.59 -4.61
CA LEU A 261 -5.34 5.59 -3.88
C LEU A 261 -6.77 6.05 -3.58
N VAL A 262 -6.97 7.32 -3.20
CA VAL A 262 -8.32 7.90 -3.00
C VAL A 262 -9.11 7.88 -4.31
N LEU A 263 -8.49 8.29 -5.42
CA LEU A 263 -9.15 8.43 -6.71
C LEU A 263 -9.51 7.07 -7.34
N ILE A 264 -8.62 6.07 -7.31
CA ILE A 264 -8.89 4.76 -7.91
C ILE A 264 -9.90 3.92 -7.12
N ASN A 265 -9.97 4.12 -5.79
CA ASN A 265 -10.89 3.39 -4.90
C ASN A 265 -12.24 4.08 -4.74
N HIS A 266 -12.43 5.26 -5.31
CA HIS A 266 -13.73 5.89 -5.35
C HIS A 266 -14.72 5.09 -6.20
N CYS A 267 -15.93 4.92 -5.67
CA CYS A 267 -17.03 4.19 -6.30
C CYS A 267 -18.12 5.16 -6.74
N SER A 268 -18.11 5.54 -8.02
CA SER A 268 -19.20 6.32 -8.62
C SER A 268 -19.27 6.10 -10.12
N ASN A 269 -20.49 5.88 -10.62
CA ASN A 269 -20.82 5.60 -12.02
C ASN A 269 -20.08 4.38 -12.61
N PRO A 270 -20.49 3.80 -13.77
CA PRO A 270 -19.89 2.54 -14.24
C PRO A 270 -18.41 2.67 -14.66
N ARG A 271 -17.83 3.88 -14.61
CA ARG A 271 -16.52 4.21 -15.16
C ARG A 271 -15.73 5.09 -14.19
N ASN A 272 -14.58 4.60 -13.70
CA ASN A 272 -13.61 5.39 -12.94
C ASN A 272 -12.38 5.64 -13.82
N PRO A 273 -12.16 6.87 -14.33
CA PRO A 273 -11.08 7.15 -15.29
C PRO A 273 -9.68 6.98 -14.68
N TYR A 274 -9.52 7.20 -13.37
CA TYR A 274 -8.25 7.00 -12.66
C TYR A 274 -7.89 5.52 -12.60
N ARG A 275 -8.88 4.67 -12.29
CA ARG A 275 -8.73 3.22 -12.29
C ARG A 275 -8.40 2.71 -13.69
N GLU A 276 -9.08 3.18 -14.73
CA GLU A 276 -8.79 2.80 -16.12
C GLU A 276 -7.39 3.21 -16.58
N THR A 277 -6.97 4.41 -16.19
CA THR A 277 -5.60 4.88 -16.47
C THR A 277 -4.58 3.98 -15.79
N LEU A 278 -4.79 3.62 -14.52
CA LEU A 278 -3.91 2.69 -13.81
C LEU A 278 -3.91 1.29 -14.44
N CYS A 279 -5.05 0.79 -14.91
CA CYS A 279 -5.16 -0.50 -15.60
C CYS A 279 -4.37 -0.55 -16.91
N SER A 280 -4.31 0.57 -17.64
CA SER A 280 -3.66 0.69 -18.95
C SER A 280 -2.24 1.28 -18.89
N TYR A 281 -1.79 1.75 -17.72
CA TYR A 281 -0.48 2.36 -17.51
C TYR A 281 0.65 1.45 -17.98
N SER A 282 1.54 1.97 -18.82
CA SER A 282 2.67 1.22 -19.38
C SER A 282 3.98 2.00 -19.41
N ASP A 283 3.98 3.24 -18.92
CA ASP A 283 5.15 4.10 -18.93
C ASP A 283 6.15 3.69 -17.85
N ASN A 284 7.44 3.62 -18.20
CA ASN A 284 8.56 3.44 -17.24
C ASN A 284 8.34 2.34 -16.18
N LEU A 285 7.74 1.20 -16.56
CA LEU A 285 7.42 0.09 -15.64
C LEU A 285 8.62 -0.38 -14.80
N GLY A 286 9.84 -0.28 -15.35
CA GLY A 286 11.07 -0.56 -14.63
C GLY A 286 11.30 0.37 -13.43
N ASN A 287 11.25 1.68 -13.64
CA ASN A 287 11.43 2.65 -12.56
C ASN A 287 10.27 2.60 -11.55
N LEU A 288 9.05 2.32 -12.04
CA LEU A 288 7.90 2.08 -11.18
C LEU A 288 8.13 0.90 -10.24
N LEU A 289 8.54 -0.26 -10.78
CA LEU A 289 8.85 -1.43 -9.96
C LEU A 289 10.01 -1.16 -8.99
N THR A 290 11.07 -0.48 -9.43
CA THR A 290 12.19 -0.12 -8.55
C THR A 290 11.74 0.75 -7.39
N SER A 291 10.88 1.74 -7.65
CA SER A 291 10.34 2.64 -6.60
C SER A 291 9.46 1.87 -5.62
N ILE A 292 8.60 0.98 -6.13
CA ILE A 292 7.76 0.09 -5.32
C ILE A 292 8.63 -0.78 -4.41
N CYS A 293 9.61 -1.50 -4.97
CA CYS A 293 10.53 -2.35 -4.19
C CYS A 293 11.29 -1.57 -3.12
N ALA A 294 11.65 -0.31 -3.37
CA ALA A 294 12.36 0.53 -2.42
C ALA A 294 11.49 1.02 -1.24
N THR A 295 10.16 1.01 -1.39
CA THR A 295 9.23 1.54 -0.38
C THR A 295 8.18 0.53 0.07
N LEU A 296 8.42 -0.77 -0.14
CA LEU A 296 7.49 -1.87 0.13
C LEU A 296 7.23 -2.12 1.62
N ASP A 297 8.03 -1.52 2.49
CA ASP A 297 7.80 -1.47 3.94
C ASP A 297 6.61 -0.58 4.32
N ARG A 298 6.12 0.25 3.38
CA ARG A 298 5.03 1.21 3.58
C ARG A 298 3.69 0.68 3.08
N GLU A 299 2.64 0.83 3.89
CA GLU A 299 1.32 0.24 3.66
C GLU A 299 0.63 0.73 2.38
N GLU A 300 0.74 2.03 2.10
CA GLU A 300 0.21 2.69 0.91
C GLU A 300 0.92 2.21 -0.37
N THR A 301 2.21 1.86 -0.30
CA THR A 301 2.94 1.27 -1.43
C THR A 301 2.43 -0.14 -1.69
N THR A 302 2.26 -0.93 -0.64
CA THR A 302 1.77 -2.31 -0.76
C THR A 302 0.33 -2.34 -1.29
N LEU A 303 -0.54 -1.40 -0.89
CA LEU A 303 -1.87 -1.25 -1.48
C LEU A 303 -1.81 -0.78 -2.95
N PHE A 304 -0.91 0.14 -3.29
CA PHE A 304 -0.72 0.58 -4.67
C PHE A 304 -0.25 -0.57 -5.58
N LEU A 305 0.68 -1.40 -5.08
CA LEU A 305 1.13 -2.62 -5.75
C LEU A 305 -0.01 -3.62 -5.95
N TYR A 306 -0.89 -3.80 -4.96
CA TYR A 306 -2.08 -4.64 -5.11
C TYR A 306 -2.91 -4.22 -6.35
N HIS A 307 -3.22 -2.93 -6.48
CA HIS A 307 -4.01 -2.45 -7.61
C HIS A 307 -3.29 -2.66 -8.96
N LEU A 308 -1.99 -2.44 -9.01
CA LEU A 308 -1.17 -2.69 -10.21
C LEU A 308 -1.16 -4.18 -10.59
N VAL A 309 -0.87 -5.06 -9.64
CA VAL A 309 -0.78 -6.52 -9.89
C VAL A 309 -2.15 -7.11 -10.23
N HIS A 310 -3.21 -6.64 -9.59
CA HIS A 310 -4.55 -7.16 -9.82
C HIS A 310 -5.15 -6.68 -11.14
N ARG A 311 -4.99 -5.40 -11.48
CA ARG A 311 -5.76 -4.77 -12.58
C ARG A 311 -4.94 -4.37 -13.80
N ASN A 312 -3.62 -4.23 -13.69
CA ASN A 312 -2.77 -3.85 -14.82
C ASN A 312 -2.00 -5.07 -15.36
N LEU A 313 -2.49 -5.61 -16.49
CA LEU A 313 -1.90 -6.78 -17.13
C LEU A 313 -0.47 -6.51 -17.62
N ASN A 314 -0.19 -5.32 -18.15
CA ASN A 314 1.14 -4.94 -18.64
C ASN A 314 2.17 -4.96 -17.50
N PHE A 315 1.82 -4.36 -16.36
CA PHE A 315 2.64 -4.37 -15.15
C PHE A 315 2.82 -5.80 -14.62
N LYS A 316 1.76 -6.59 -14.52
CA LYS A 316 1.84 -7.99 -14.06
C LYS A 316 2.76 -8.82 -14.96
N THR A 317 2.61 -8.73 -16.28
CA THR A 317 3.48 -9.42 -17.24
C THR A 317 4.94 -8.96 -17.13
N TYR A 318 5.17 -7.65 -17.02
CA TYR A 318 6.51 -7.10 -16.82
C TYR A 318 7.13 -7.64 -15.52
N LEU A 319 6.41 -7.58 -14.40
CA LEU A 319 6.84 -8.07 -13.09
C LEU A 319 7.23 -9.56 -13.13
N LEU A 320 6.38 -10.40 -13.73
CA LEU A 320 6.61 -11.85 -13.83
C LEU A 320 7.83 -12.21 -14.71
N SER A 321 8.28 -11.30 -15.58
CA SER A 321 9.46 -11.50 -16.44
C SER A 321 10.79 -11.12 -15.77
N ARG A 322 10.75 -10.54 -14.56
CA ARG A 322 11.94 -10.05 -13.86
C ARG A 322 12.77 -11.19 -13.26
N SER A 323 14.09 -11.02 -13.30
CA SER A 323 15.06 -11.95 -12.70
C SER A 323 15.37 -11.68 -11.23
N ASP A 324 15.05 -10.48 -10.73
CA ASP A 324 15.34 -9.97 -9.39
C ASP A 324 14.09 -9.95 -8.49
N ILE A 325 13.23 -10.96 -8.64
CA ILE A 325 11.92 -11.05 -7.99
C ILE A 325 12.02 -11.08 -6.45
N GLU A 326 13.17 -11.47 -5.91
CA GLU A 326 13.48 -11.41 -4.48
C GLU A 326 13.38 -10.00 -3.91
N SER A 327 13.66 -8.96 -4.71
CA SER A 327 13.53 -7.55 -4.29
C SER A 327 12.08 -7.18 -3.95
N LEU A 328 11.11 -7.89 -4.52
CA LEU A 328 9.69 -7.74 -4.23
C LEU A 328 9.23 -8.70 -3.12
N VAL A 329 9.58 -9.98 -3.26
CA VAL A 329 9.02 -11.04 -2.42
C VAL A 329 9.63 -11.02 -1.01
N LEU A 330 10.92 -10.72 -0.84
CA LEU A 330 11.56 -10.72 0.49
C LEU A 330 10.92 -9.73 1.48
N PRO A 331 10.70 -8.44 1.11
CA PRO A 331 10.00 -7.51 2.00
C PRO A 331 8.60 -7.97 2.38
N MET A 332 7.82 -8.52 1.42
CA MET A 332 6.48 -9.08 1.72
C MET A 332 6.56 -10.25 2.69
N LEU A 333 7.51 -11.17 2.52
CA LEU A 333 7.72 -12.28 3.43
C LEU A 333 8.15 -11.82 4.83
N CYS A 334 8.98 -10.77 4.91
CA CYS A 334 9.35 -10.14 6.18
C CYS A 334 8.11 -9.54 6.88
N SER A 335 7.24 -8.87 6.12
CA SER A 335 5.98 -8.32 6.64
C SER A 335 5.06 -9.41 7.20
N VAL A 336 4.88 -10.51 6.47
CA VAL A 336 4.08 -11.68 6.90
C VAL A 336 4.72 -12.42 8.07
N TYR A 337 6.05 -12.47 8.12
CA TYR A 337 6.79 -13.05 9.24
C TYR A 337 6.57 -12.25 10.54
N ASN A 338 6.56 -10.92 10.45
CA ASN A 338 6.31 -10.03 11.58
C ASN A 338 4.82 -9.77 11.84
N ALA A 339 3.92 -10.60 11.31
CA ALA A 339 2.47 -10.44 11.47
C ALA A 339 1.96 -10.22 12.91
N PRO A 340 2.56 -10.78 13.98
CA PRO A 340 2.14 -10.48 15.36
C PRO A 340 2.37 -9.01 15.77
N ASP A 341 3.38 -8.36 15.20
CA ASP A 341 3.84 -7.02 15.57
C ASP A 341 3.54 -5.96 14.49
N ASN A 342 3.17 -6.38 13.28
CA ASN A 342 2.85 -5.51 12.15
C ASN A 342 1.35 -5.16 12.07
N ASN A 343 1.04 -4.08 11.35
CA ASN A 343 -0.34 -3.74 10.99
C ASN A 343 -0.99 -4.88 10.18
N CYS A 344 -2.18 -5.32 10.60
CA CYS A 344 -2.92 -6.40 9.97
C CYS A 344 -3.22 -6.12 8.49
N HIS A 345 -3.51 -4.87 8.11
CA HIS A 345 -3.79 -4.52 6.72
C HIS A 345 -2.57 -4.72 5.82
N HIS A 346 -1.37 -4.35 6.28
CA HIS A 346 -0.14 -4.57 5.54
C HIS A 346 0.16 -6.06 5.33
N VAL A 347 -0.05 -6.87 6.38
CA VAL A 347 0.10 -8.33 6.31
C VAL A 347 -0.89 -8.93 5.30
N TYR A 348 -2.16 -8.53 5.35
CA TYR A 348 -3.18 -9.02 4.43
C TYR A 348 -2.89 -8.64 2.99
N MET A 349 -2.53 -7.38 2.72
CA MET A 349 -2.19 -6.95 1.35
C MET A 349 -0.98 -7.71 0.80
N SER A 350 0.05 -7.92 1.63
CA SER A 350 1.21 -8.75 1.26
C SER A 350 0.80 -10.18 0.92
N LEU A 351 -0.08 -10.80 1.71
CA LEU A 351 -0.59 -12.15 1.45
C LEU A 351 -1.45 -12.22 0.18
N ILE A 352 -2.29 -11.22 -0.09
CA ILE A 352 -3.09 -11.14 -1.32
C ILE A 352 -2.19 -11.08 -2.54
N ILE A 353 -1.18 -10.21 -2.51
CA ILE A 353 -0.24 -10.08 -3.63
C ILE A 353 0.53 -11.39 -3.84
N LEU A 354 1.03 -12.01 -2.76
CA LEU A 354 1.66 -13.32 -2.84
C LEU A 354 0.72 -14.38 -3.41
N LEU A 355 -0.56 -14.41 -3.01
CA LEU A 355 -1.55 -15.32 -3.58
C LEU A 355 -1.71 -15.10 -5.09
N ILE A 356 -1.92 -13.85 -5.54
CA ILE A 356 -2.07 -13.51 -6.97
C ILE A 356 -0.83 -13.90 -7.79
N LEU A 357 0.38 -13.75 -7.21
CA LEU A 357 1.62 -14.15 -7.87
C LEU A 357 1.77 -15.67 -7.95
N THR A 358 1.42 -16.40 -6.88
CA THR A 358 1.52 -17.87 -6.88
C THR A 358 0.57 -18.58 -7.84
N GLU A 359 -0.49 -17.90 -8.31
CA GLU A 359 -1.34 -18.40 -9.39
C GLU A 359 -0.55 -18.71 -10.68
N ASP A 360 0.56 -18.00 -10.91
CA ASP A 360 1.36 -18.11 -12.12
C ASP A 360 2.46 -19.20 -12.01
N PRO A 361 2.47 -20.20 -12.92
CA PRO A 361 3.47 -21.27 -12.88
C PRO A 361 4.91 -20.80 -13.15
N LEU A 362 5.11 -19.71 -13.91
CA LEU A 362 6.45 -19.16 -14.17
C LEU A 362 7.00 -18.53 -12.90
N PHE A 363 6.20 -17.72 -12.19
CA PHE A 363 6.56 -17.20 -10.86
C PHE A 363 7.01 -18.32 -9.92
N ASN A 364 6.22 -19.38 -9.81
CA ASN A 364 6.52 -20.51 -8.92
C ASN A 364 7.86 -21.17 -9.26
N LYS A 365 8.18 -21.34 -10.55
CA LYS A 365 9.49 -21.85 -10.98
C LYS A 365 10.61 -20.86 -10.64
N THR A 366 10.41 -19.57 -10.91
CA THR A 366 11.41 -18.52 -10.65
C THR A 366 11.79 -18.47 -9.17
N ILE A 367 10.83 -18.42 -8.26
CA ILE A 367 11.13 -18.34 -6.81
C ILE A 367 11.87 -19.59 -6.29
N HIS A 368 11.61 -20.77 -6.85
CA HIS A 368 12.33 -21.98 -6.45
C HIS A 368 13.75 -22.07 -7.03
N SER A 369 14.02 -21.38 -8.14
CA SER A 369 15.37 -21.24 -8.72
C SER A 369 16.18 -20.08 -8.14
N THR A 370 15.54 -19.13 -7.44
CA THR A 370 16.18 -17.94 -6.87
C THR A 370 16.79 -18.29 -5.52
N MET A 371 18.12 -18.39 -5.45
CA MET A 371 18.85 -18.81 -4.24
C MET A 371 19.25 -17.62 -3.36
N LEU A 372 18.91 -17.71 -2.08
CA LEU A 372 19.26 -16.73 -1.05
C LEU A 372 20.41 -17.27 -0.21
N LYS A 373 21.50 -16.49 -0.09
CA LYS A 373 22.67 -16.86 0.72
C LYS A 373 22.33 -16.94 2.20
N SER A 374 21.58 -15.96 2.72
CA SER A 374 21.13 -15.91 4.11
C SER A 374 19.89 -15.02 4.24
N VAL A 375 19.14 -15.22 5.32
CA VAL A 375 17.93 -14.45 5.66
C VAL A 375 18.05 -13.99 7.13
N PRO A 376 18.68 -12.83 7.40
CA PRO A 376 19.04 -12.43 8.75
C PRO A 376 17.86 -12.25 9.71
N TRP A 377 16.70 -11.82 9.19
CA TRP A 377 15.50 -11.57 10.00
C TRP A 377 14.72 -12.85 10.37
N TYR A 378 15.05 -14.00 9.77
CA TYR A 378 14.42 -15.27 10.12
C TYR A 378 15.13 -15.90 11.33
N THR A 379 14.49 -15.89 12.50
CA THR A 379 15.17 -16.16 13.78
C THR A 379 15.07 -17.59 14.29
N GLU A 380 14.15 -18.43 13.77
CA GLU A 380 13.95 -19.80 14.28
C GLU A 380 15.15 -20.72 14.05
N ARG A 381 15.89 -20.48 12.97
CA ARG A 381 17.09 -21.24 12.59
C ARG A 381 17.85 -20.47 11.53
N MET A 382 19.18 -20.37 11.65
CA MET A 382 20.02 -19.91 10.56
C MET A 382 19.90 -20.88 9.38
N VAL A 383 19.35 -20.40 8.25
CA VAL A 383 19.26 -21.17 7.00
C VAL A 383 20.14 -20.49 5.96
N LEU A 384 21.11 -21.25 5.47
CA LEU A 384 22.00 -20.86 4.38
C LEU A 384 21.52 -21.52 3.09
N ASP A 385 21.75 -20.85 1.96
CA ASP A 385 21.48 -21.37 0.62
C ASP A 385 20.07 -21.96 0.47
N ILE A 386 19.07 -21.17 0.84
CA ILE A 386 17.65 -21.52 0.69
C ILE A 386 17.09 -20.84 -0.56
N SER A 387 16.23 -21.51 -1.33
CA SER A 387 15.48 -20.83 -2.38
C SER A 387 14.44 -19.87 -1.79
N LEU A 388 14.12 -18.80 -2.52
CA LEU A 388 13.07 -17.86 -2.16
C LEU A 388 11.71 -18.56 -1.98
N GLY A 389 11.41 -19.54 -2.83
CA GLY A 389 10.23 -20.40 -2.68
C GLY A 389 10.28 -21.26 -1.41
N GLY A 390 11.46 -21.76 -1.04
CA GLY A 390 11.66 -22.44 0.24
C GLY A 390 11.41 -21.53 1.45
N LEU A 391 11.87 -20.28 1.39
CA LEU A 391 11.60 -19.28 2.43
C LEU A 391 10.11 -18.94 2.53
N LEU A 392 9.43 -18.78 1.39
CA LEU A 392 7.98 -18.54 1.35
C LEU A 392 7.23 -19.69 2.04
N ILE A 393 7.60 -20.95 1.79
CA ILE A 393 7.03 -22.11 2.49
C ILE A 393 7.28 -22.03 4.01
N LEU A 394 8.49 -21.65 4.45
CA LEU A 394 8.80 -21.51 5.88
C LEU A 394 7.94 -20.44 6.55
N VAL A 395 7.80 -19.28 5.92
CA VAL A 395 7.02 -18.15 6.44
C VAL A 395 5.54 -18.53 6.49
N THR A 396 4.95 -19.00 5.40
CA THR A 396 3.51 -19.38 5.39
C THR A 396 3.22 -20.52 6.36
N THR A 397 4.09 -21.53 6.45
CA THR A 397 3.95 -22.64 7.40
C THR A 397 3.97 -22.15 8.85
N ARG A 398 4.92 -21.27 9.19
CA ARG A 398 5.00 -20.64 10.52
C ARG A 398 3.78 -19.81 10.82
N THR A 399 3.33 -19.00 9.86
CA THR A 399 2.18 -18.11 10.01
C THR A 399 0.89 -18.89 10.20
N VAL A 400 0.67 -19.99 9.47
CA VAL A 400 -0.45 -20.93 9.70
C VAL A 400 -0.38 -21.54 11.11
N GLN A 401 0.79 -22.03 11.53
CA GLN A 401 0.97 -22.64 12.85
C GLN A 401 0.68 -21.63 13.98
N TYR A 402 1.23 -20.41 13.88
CA TYR A 402 1.00 -19.35 14.86
C TYR A 402 -0.48 -18.99 14.93
N ASN A 403 -1.11 -18.80 13.78
CA ASN A 403 -2.51 -18.42 13.70
C ASN A 403 -3.44 -19.45 14.35
N LEU A 404 -3.24 -20.74 14.08
CA LEU A 404 -4.02 -21.81 14.71
C LEU A 404 -3.88 -21.84 16.24
N LEU A 405 -2.69 -21.54 16.76
CA LEU A 405 -2.40 -21.63 18.20
C LEU A 405 -2.76 -20.35 18.96
N LYS A 406 -2.87 -19.20 18.29
CA LYS A 406 -2.96 -17.88 18.93
C LYS A 406 -4.07 -16.98 18.40
N MET A 407 -4.15 -16.76 17.09
CA MET A 407 -4.96 -15.68 16.51
C MET A 407 -6.34 -16.13 16.04
N ARG A 408 -6.45 -17.35 15.48
CA ARG A 408 -7.68 -17.95 14.92
C ARG A 408 -8.33 -17.11 13.81
N ASP A 409 -7.51 -16.42 13.03
CA ASP A 409 -7.91 -15.64 11.87
C ASP A 409 -8.09 -16.56 10.63
N LYS A 410 -9.34 -16.71 10.18
CA LYS A 410 -9.66 -17.55 9.01
C LYS A 410 -9.00 -17.04 7.72
N TYR A 411 -8.87 -15.73 7.56
CA TYR A 411 -8.36 -15.12 6.33
C TYR A 411 -6.87 -15.41 6.15
N LEU A 412 -6.07 -15.17 7.19
CA LEU A 412 -4.64 -15.45 7.18
C LEU A 412 -4.35 -16.94 6.98
N HIS A 413 -5.15 -17.81 7.61
CA HIS A 413 -5.05 -19.27 7.42
C HIS A 413 -5.26 -19.67 5.96
N THR A 414 -6.37 -19.21 5.36
CA THR A 414 -6.80 -19.60 4.02
C THR A 414 -5.82 -19.12 2.95
N ASN A 415 -5.38 -17.86 3.02
CA ASN A 415 -4.45 -17.30 2.03
C ASN A 415 -3.07 -17.99 2.06
N CYS A 416 -2.55 -18.31 3.25
CA CYS A 416 -1.26 -19.02 3.37
C CYS A 416 -1.33 -20.43 2.76
N LEU A 417 -2.40 -21.19 3.04
CA LEU A 417 -2.59 -22.52 2.49
C LEU A 417 -2.85 -22.49 0.97
N ALA A 418 -3.60 -21.50 0.50
CA ALA A 418 -3.87 -21.29 -0.92
C ALA A 418 -2.57 -21.02 -1.70
N ALA A 419 -1.69 -20.15 -1.17
CA ALA A 419 -0.38 -19.90 -1.75
C ALA A 419 0.48 -21.18 -1.80
N LEU A 420 0.51 -21.96 -0.72
CA LEU A 420 1.21 -23.27 -0.67
C LEU A 420 0.69 -24.26 -1.71
N ALA A 421 -0.63 -24.39 -1.83
CA ALA A 421 -1.27 -25.23 -2.83
C ALA A 421 -0.91 -24.83 -4.26
N ASN A 422 -0.97 -23.53 -4.55
CA ASN A 422 -0.67 -22.99 -5.86
C ASN A 422 0.74 -23.34 -6.36
N MET A 423 1.75 -23.28 -5.48
CA MET A 423 3.15 -23.58 -5.82
C MET A 423 3.48 -25.08 -5.82
N SER A 424 2.63 -25.93 -5.23
CA SER A 424 2.98 -27.31 -4.86
C SER A 424 3.49 -28.19 -6.01
N SER A 425 3.00 -28.00 -7.24
CA SER A 425 3.45 -28.75 -8.42
C SER A 425 4.78 -28.25 -9.01
N GLN A 426 5.29 -27.11 -8.52
CA GLN A 426 6.59 -26.51 -8.88
C GLN A 426 7.61 -26.54 -7.74
N PHE A 427 7.30 -27.16 -6.59
CA PHE A 427 8.29 -27.36 -5.53
C PHE A 427 9.53 -28.05 -6.10
N TYR A 428 10.70 -27.44 -5.94
CA TYR A 428 11.94 -27.93 -6.55
C TYR A 428 13.08 -27.85 -5.54
N GLN A 429 13.81 -28.95 -5.37
CA GLN A 429 14.98 -29.05 -4.49
C GLN A 429 14.75 -28.45 -3.10
N LEU A 430 13.62 -28.78 -2.47
CA LEU A 430 13.30 -28.23 -1.15
C LEU A 430 14.42 -28.54 -0.14
N HIS A 431 14.83 -27.50 0.59
CA HIS A 431 15.83 -27.60 1.64
C HIS A 431 15.34 -28.53 2.77
N PRO A 432 16.18 -29.36 3.42
CA PRO A 432 15.74 -30.33 4.43
C PRO A 432 14.90 -29.72 5.56
N TYR A 433 15.27 -28.51 5.99
CA TYR A 433 14.53 -27.77 7.01
C TYR A 433 13.13 -27.34 6.56
N VAL A 434 12.94 -27.02 5.27
CA VAL A 434 11.62 -26.69 4.70
C VAL A 434 10.71 -27.92 4.78
N CYS A 435 11.20 -29.08 4.35
CA CYS A 435 10.47 -30.35 4.43
C CYS A 435 10.09 -30.69 5.89
N GLN A 436 11.03 -30.52 6.83
CA GLN A 436 10.77 -30.75 8.25
C GLN A 436 9.67 -29.83 8.81
N ARG A 437 9.65 -28.55 8.42
CA ARG A 437 8.63 -27.59 8.87
C ARG A 437 7.28 -27.88 8.23
N LEU A 438 7.23 -28.24 6.96
CA LEU A 438 5.99 -28.63 6.26
C LEU A 438 5.32 -29.86 6.93
N ILE A 439 6.09 -30.94 7.16
CA ILE A 439 5.57 -32.13 7.85
C ILE A 439 5.29 -31.84 9.34
N GLY A 440 6.08 -30.96 9.95
CA GLY A 440 5.86 -30.50 11.32
C GLY A 440 4.52 -29.77 11.49
N LEU A 441 4.12 -28.94 10.53
CA LEU A 441 2.81 -28.29 10.53
C LEU A 441 1.68 -29.31 10.43
N PHE A 442 1.79 -30.28 9.51
CA PHE A 442 0.83 -31.38 9.43
C PHE A 442 0.71 -32.11 10.79
N GLN A 443 1.83 -32.39 11.45
CA GLN A 443 1.83 -33.03 12.78
C GLN A 443 1.13 -32.18 13.85
N VAL A 444 1.31 -30.85 13.84
CA VAL A 444 0.63 -29.95 14.78
C VAL A 444 -0.88 -29.95 14.51
N LEU A 445 -1.28 -29.77 13.27
CA LEU A 445 -2.68 -29.81 12.85
C LEU A 445 -3.35 -31.15 13.18
N ALA A 446 -2.66 -32.27 12.96
CA ALA A 446 -3.15 -33.61 13.25
C ALA A 446 -3.44 -33.80 14.74
N LYS A 447 -2.54 -33.31 15.61
CA LYS A 447 -2.74 -33.32 17.06
C LYS A 447 -3.89 -32.41 17.49
N THR A 448 -4.05 -31.26 16.83
CA THR A 448 -5.17 -30.35 17.09
C THR A 448 -6.50 -30.99 16.68
N HIS A 449 -6.57 -31.61 15.49
CA HIS A 449 -7.75 -32.32 14.99
C HIS A 449 -8.19 -33.44 15.95
N ALA A 450 -7.24 -34.23 16.45
CA ALA A 450 -7.54 -35.29 17.42
C ALA A 450 -8.08 -34.80 18.77
N ARG A 451 -7.94 -33.51 19.09
CA ARG A 451 -8.35 -32.91 20.37
C ARG A 451 -9.55 -31.98 20.26
N ALA A 452 -9.87 -31.47 19.07
CA ALA A 452 -10.83 -30.39 18.89
C ALA A 452 -12.26 -30.91 18.61
N ASN A 453 -13.24 -30.46 19.40
CA ASN A 453 -14.66 -30.74 19.18
C ASN A 453 -15.41 -29.63 18.40
N SER A 454 -14.91 -28.39 18.39
CA SER A 454 -15.60 -27.21 17.82
C SER A 454 -14.92 -26.59 16.58
N GLU A 455 -13.61 -26.78 16.40
CA GLU A 455 -12.83 -26.26 15.26
C GLU A 455 -12.50 -27.34 14.23
N GLN A 456 -13.19 -28.48 14.31
CA GLN A 456 -12.81 -29.69 13.58
C GLN A 456 -12.84 -29.49 12.06
N ALA A 457 -13.81 -28.76 11.53
CA ALA A 457 -13.95 -28.54 10.08
C ALA A 457 -12.77 -27.74 9.48
N THR A 458 -12.39 -26.61 10.08
CA THR A 458 -11.28 -25.77 9.56
C THR A 458 -9.94 -26.49 9.67
N VAL A 459 -9.69 -27.19 10.78
CA VAL A 459 -8.46 -27.97 10.96
C VAL A 459 -8.43 -29.17 10.00
N GLN A 460 -9.57 -29.83 9.76
CA GLN A 460 -9.71 -30.91 8.79
C GLN A 460 -9.44 -30.44 7.36
N GLU A 461 -10.00 -29.29 6.96
CA GLU A 461 -9.75 -28.66 5.66
C GLU A 461 -8.26 -28.32 5.49
N ALA A 462 -7.64 -27.73 6.53
CA ALA A 462 -6.21 -27.44 6.54
C ALA A 462 -5.33 -28.69 6.36
N LEU A 463 -5.66 -29.77 7.09
CA LEU A 463 -5.00 -31.06 6.97
C LEU A 463 -5.12 -31.62 5.56
N ARG A 464 -6.32 -31.55 4.98
CA ARG A 464 -6.59 -32.03 3.63
C ARG A 464 -5.75 -31.26 2.61
N ILE A 465 -5.74 -29.93 2.67
CA ILE A 465 -4.95 -29.09 1.77
C ILE A 465 -3.46 -29.42 1.88
N LEU A 466 -2.91 -29.61 3.10
CA LEU A 466 -1.51 -29.98 3.27
C LEU A 466 -1.17 -31.35 2.68
N LEU A 467 -2.06 -32.34 2.84
CA LEU A 467 -1.88 -33.65 2.22
C LEU A 467 -1.94 -33.56 0.69
N GLU A 468 -2.80 -32.71 0.14
CA GLU A 468 -2.88 -32.44 -1.30
C GLU A 468 -1.65 -31.69 -1.82
N VAL A 469 -1.10 -30.73 -1.06
CA VAL A 469 0.20 -30.07 -1.34
C VAL A 469 1.33 -31.11 -1.43
N ILE A 470 1.42 -32.00 -0.44
CA ILE A 470 2.42 -33.08 -0.43
C ILE A 470 2.23 -33.99 -1.64
N ASN A 471 1.00 -34.42 -1.91
CA ASN A 471 0.66 -35.26 -3.06
C ASN A 471 1.01 -34.61 -4.40
N SER A 472 0.72 -33.32 -4.55
CA SER A 472 1.05 -32.55 -5.75
C SER A 472 2.56 -32.50 -5.98
N CYS A 473 3.35 -32.24 -4.92
CA CYS A 473 4.81 -32.29 -5.00
C CYS A 473 5.32 -33.69 -5.37
N LEU A 474 4.76 -34.77 -4.78
CA LEU A 474 5.17 -36.15 -5.06
C LEU A 474 4.77 -36.60 -6.47
N SER A 475 3.67 -36.08 -7.01
CA SER A 475 3.20 -36.44 -8.35
C SER A 475 4.00 -35.74 -9.45
N HIS A 476 4.43 -34.51 -9.22
CA HIS A 476 5.06 -33.70 -10.27
C HIS A 476 6.57 -33.55 -10.13
N GLN A 477 7.11 -33.61 -8.90
CA GLN A 477 8.47 -33.16 -8.60
C GLN A 477 9.23 -34.11 -7.64
N LEU A 478 8.77 -35.35 -7.43
CA LEU A 478 9.38 -36.27 -6.45
C LEU A 478 10.88 -36.46 -6.68
N ILE A 479 11.29 -36.67 -7.93
CA ILE A 479 12.69 -36.89 -8.30
C ILE A 479 13.61 -35.72 -7.89
N HIS A 480 13.05 -34.51 -7.81
CA HIS A 480 13.78 -33.30 -7.41
C HIS A 480 13.63 -32.98 -5.91
N ASN A 481 12.78 -33.69 -5.17
CA ASN A 481 12.47 -33.42 -3.77
C ASN A 481 12.76 -34.63 -2.85
N THR A 482 13.96 -35.18 -2.99
CA THR A 482 14.43 -36.34 -2.21
C THR A 482 14.50 -36.05 -0.70
N ASN A 483 14.75 -34.79 -0.31
CA ASN A 483 14.63 -34.34 1.08
C ASN A 483 13.21 -34.50 1.65
N LEU A 484 12.18 -34.28 0.83
CA LEU A 484 10.79 -34.50 1.25
C LEU A 484 10.54 -36.00 1.45
N VAL A 485 10.95 -36.83 0.50
CA VAL A 485 10.86 -38.30 0.59
C VAL A 485 11.55 -38.81 1.86
N TYR A 486 12.78 -38.37 2.13
CA TYR A 486 13.50 -38.70 3.36
C TYR A 486 12.72 -38.29 4.62
N THR A 487 12.14 -37.09 4.62
CA THR A 487 11.34 -36.61 5.76
C THR A 487 10.08 -37.45 5.97
N LEU A 488 9.41 -37.89 4.89
CA LEU A 488 8.24 -38.77 4.95
C LEU A 488 8.60 -40.14 5.54
N LEU A 489 9.73 -40.74 5.12
CA LEU A 489 10.22 -42.00 5.69
C LEU A 489 10.49 -41.86 7.19
N TYR A 490 11.19 -40.79 7.59
CA TYR A 490 11.53 -40.53 8.99
C TYR A 490 10.31 -40.23 9.87
N LYS A 491 9.24 -39.64 9.30
CA LYS A 491 8.02 -39.24 10.02
C LYS A 491 6.79 -40.07 9.65
N ARG A 492 6.96 -41.29 9.12
CA ARG A 492 5.84 -42.12 8.62
C ARG A 492 4.69 -42.30 9.62
N GLN A 493 5.02 -42.41 10.90
CA GLN A 493 4.06 -42.59 12.01
C GLN A 493 3.03 -41.45 12.12
N VAL A 494 3.35 -40.25 11.61
CA VAL A 494 2.43 -39.11 11.67
C VAL A 494 1.20 -39.33 10.75
N PHE A 495 1.32 -40.18 9.72
CA PHE A 495 0.27 -40.45 8.74
C PHE A 495 -0.60 -41.67 9.08
N GLU A 496 -0.10 -42.58 9.93
CA GLU A 496 -0.80 -43.83 10.30
C GLU A 496 -2.25 -43.62 10.81
N PRO A 497 -2.55 -42.61 11.65
CA PRO A 497 -3.92 -42.40 12.14
C PRO A 497 -4.95 -42.08 11.05
N PHE A 498 -4.50 -41.60 9.88
CA PHE A 498 -5.36 -41.11 8.80
C PHE A 498 -5.62 -42.16 7.71
N GLN A 499 -5.02 -43.35 7.81
CA GLN A 499 -5.12 -44.40 6.79
C GLN A 499 -6.55 -44.93 6.58
N HIS A 500 -7.35 -44.93 7.65
CA HIS A 500 -8.71 -45.47 7.65
C HIS A 500 -9.77 -44.37 7.80
N ASP A 501 -9.35 -43.09 7.83
CA ASP A 501 -10.27 -41.97 7.93
C ASP A 501 -10.86 -41.66 6.54
N PRO A 502 -12.19 -41.76 6.35
CA PRO A 502 -12.82 -41.51 5.06
C PRO A 502 -12.52 -40.13 4.45
N ALA A 503 -12.18 -39.13 5.28
CA ALA A 503 -11.84 -37.79 4.82
C ALA A 503 -10.42 -37.69 4.23
N PHE A 504 -9.53 -38.64 4.52
CA PHE A 504 -8.10 -38.55 4.20
C PHE A 504 -7.52 -39.80 3.52
N GLN A 505 -8.21 -40.93 3.58
CA GLN A 505 -7.70 -42.22 3.12
C GLN A 505 -7.14 -42.18 1.69
N ASP A 506 -7.82 -41.50 0.77
CA ASP A 506 -7.40 -41.43 -0.63
C ASP A 506 -6.09 -40.64 -0.83
N VAL A 507 -5.91 -39.50 -0.15
CA VAL A 507 -4.65 -38.72 -0.24
C VAL A 507 -3.50 -39.38 0.53
N ILE A 508 -3.80 -40.09 1.62
CA ILE A 508 -2.80 -40.83 2.40
C ILE A 508 -2.28 -42.05 1.62
N GLN A 509 -3.12 -42.70 0.82
CA GLN A 509 -2.74 -43.89 0.05
C GLN A 509 -1.52 -43.64 -0.85
N ASN A 510 -1.46 -42.51 -1.54
CA ASN A 510 -0.32 -42.12 -2.36
C ASN A 510 0.96 -41.92 -1.54
N ILE A 511 0.86 -41.28 -0.36
CA ILE A 511 2.00 -41.06 0.53
C ILE A 511 2.53 -42.40 1.05
N ASN A 512 1.65 -43.31 1.45
CA ASN A 512 2.04 -44.66 1.87
C ASN A 512 2.72 -45.42 0.73
N MET A 513 2.21 -45.34 -0.50
CA MET A 513 2.82 -46.00 -1.65
C MET A 513 4.26 -45.52 -1.90
N VAL A 514 4.52 -44.22 -1.74
CA VAL A 514 5.88 -43.66 -1.78
C VAL A 514 6.71 -44.23 -0.63
N ILE A 515 6.22 -44.14 0.61
CA ILE A 515 6.93 -44.65 1.80
C ILE A 515 7.29 -46.14 1.64
N ASP A 516 6.36 -46.98 1.19
CA ASP A 516 6.55 -48.43 1.03
C ASP A 516 7.57 -48.75 -0.06
N PHE A 517 7.50 -48.06 -1.21
CA PHE A 517 8.48 -48.24 -2.28
C PHE A 517 9.90 -47.92 -1.80
N PHE A 518 10.09 -46.76 -1.19
CA PHE A 518 11.42 -46.34 -0.73
C PHE A 518 11.90 -47.19 0.45
N THR A 519 11.02 -47.60 1.36
CA THR A 519 11.34 -48.56 2.44
C THR A 519 11.85 -49.87 1.84
N SER A 520 11.14 -50.44 0.86
CA SER A 520 11.54 -51.69 0.21
C SER A 520 12.88 -51.59 -0.55
N LYS A 521 13.24 -50.40 -1.04
CA LYS A 521 14.52 -50.15 -1.71
C LYS A 521 15.66 -50.07 -0.69
N LEU A 522 15.42 -49.46 0.47
CA LEU A 522 16.40 -49.34 1.54
C LEU A 522 16.66 -50.68 2.26
N GLU A 523 15.64 -51.55 2.37
CA GLU A 523 15.75 -52.87 3.01
C GLU A 523 16.47 -53.93 2.15
N LYS A 524 16.48 -53.78 0.83
CA LYS A 524 17.07 -54.75 -0.11
C LYS A 524 18.61 -54.72 -0.17
N GLU A 525 19.26 -53.77 0.48
CA GLU A 525 20.73 -53.63 0.47
C GLU A 525 21.35 -54.20 1.76
N GLU A 526 22.37 -55.06 1.61
CA GLU A 526 23.01 -55.85 2.68
C GLU A 526 23.65 -55.04 3.83
N SER A 527 23.82 -53.72 3.68
CA SER A 527 24.37 -52.85 4.71
C SER A 527 23.32 -51.85 5.21
N GLN A 528 22.70 -52.16 6.35
CA GLN A 528 21.85 -51.22 7.10
C GLN A 528 22.73 -50.14 7.76
N SER A 529 23.19 -49.18 6.96
CA SER A 529 23.85 -47.97 7.48
C SER A 529 22.81 -47.00 8.01
N THR A 530 23.05 -46.45 9.20
CA THR A 530 22.24 -45.39 9.82
C THR A 530 22.72 -43.98 9.47
N ASP A 531 23.77 -43.86 8.65
CA ASP A 531 24.32 -42.58 8.22
C ASP A 531 23.34 -41.85 7.28
N VAL A 532 22.95 -40.63 7.65
CA VAL A 532 21.98 -39.80 6.92
C VAL A 532 22.41 -39.55 5.47
N ASN A 533 23.70 -39.35 5.21
CA ASN A 533 24.20 -39.09 3.85
C ASN A 533 24.10 -40.35 2.98
N VAL A 534 24.38 -41.51 3.56
CA VAL A 534 24.24 -42.80 2.87
C VAL A 534 22.76 -43.06 2.55
N VAL A 535 21.86 -42.90 3.52
CA VAL A 535 20.42 -43.04 3.29
C VAL A 535 19.91 -42.05 2.24
N MET A 536 20.34 -40.78 2.29
CA MET A 536 19.95 -39.78 1.30
C MET A 536 20.43 -40.13 -0.11
N SER A 537 21.68 -40.60 -0.27
CA SER A 537 22.19 -41.05 -1.56
C SER A 537 21.38 -42.21 -2.14
N ARG A 538 20.97 -43.16 -1.29
CA ARG A 538 20.08 -44.27 -1.67
C ARG A 538 18.70 -43.78 -2.11
N VAL A 539 18.11 -42.84 -1.37
CA VAL A 539 16.84 -42.19 -1.75
C VAL A 539 16.98 -41.50 -3.11
N GLN A 540 18.07 -40.78 -3.36
CA GLN A 540 18.33 -40.13 -4.65
C GLN A 540 18.41 -41.13 -5.80
N GLN A 541 19.11 -42.25 -5.62
CA GLN A 541 19.20 -43.31 -6.64
C GLN A 541 17.85 -43.99 -6.88
N ALA A 542 17.11 -44.30 -5.81
CA ALA A 542 15.80 -44.92 -5.90
C ALA A 542 14.74 -44.00 -6.56
N ALA A 543 14.88 -42.68 -6.40
CA ALA A 543 13.95 -41.71 -7.00
C ALA A 543 13.95 -41.72 -8.53
N ILE A 544 15.08 -42.06 -9.17
CA ILE A 544 15.16 -42.22 -10.64
C ILE A 544 14.31 -43.41 -11.12
N GLN A 545 14.15 -44.43 -10.26
CA GLN A 545 13.39 -45.64 -10.55
C GLN A 545 11.93 -45.53 -10.12
N TRP A 546 11.49 -44.37 -9.60
CA TRP A 546 10.14 -44.18 -9.11
C TRP A 546 9.13 -44.21 -10.26
N PRO A 547 8.14 -45.13 -10.24
CA PRO A 547 7.12 -45.20 -11.28
C PRO A 547 6.00 -44.18 -11.01
N THR A 548 6.19 -42.93 -11.44
CA THR A 548 5.27 -41.81 -11.16
C THR A 548 3.79 -42.09 -11.51
N GLU A 549 3.54 -42.88 -12.55
CA GLU A 549 2.17 -43.27 -12.98
C GLU A 549 1.39 -44.11 -11.96
N ARG A 550 2.04 -44.62 -10.90
CA ARG A 550 1.36 -45.39 -9.85
C ARG A 550 0.53 -44.52 -8.90
N LEU A 551 0.82 -43.23 -8.82
CA LEU A 551 0.09 -42.32 -7.95
C LEU A 551 -1.30 -42.04 -8.51
N LYS A 552 -2.31 -42.10 -7.63
CA LYS A 552 -3.64 -41.61 -7.96
C LYS A 552 -3.54 -40.13 -8.32
N LYS A 553 -4.04 -39.77 -9.49
CA LYS A 553 -4.07 -38.37 -9.95
C LYS A 553 -5.22 -37.64 -9.24
N PHE A 554 -4.88 -36.54 -8.58
CA PHE A 554 -5.85 -35.61 -8.00
C PHE A 554 -5.99 -34.39 -8.92
N PRO A 555 -7.14 -33.70 -8.91
CA PRO A 555 -7.24 -32.38 -9.53
C PRO A 555 -6.14 -31.47 -8.98
N GLU A 556 -5.56 -30.63 -9.84
CA GLU A 556 -4.62 -29.62 -9.35
C GLU A 556 -5.35 -28.65 -8.44
N LEU A 557 -4.88 -28.54 -7.19
CA LEU A 557 -5.41 -27.62 -6.22
C LEU A 557 -4.90 -26.21 -6.54
N LYS A 558 -5.68 -25.48 -7.35
CA LYS A 558 -5.40 -24.11 -7.75
C LYS A 558 -6.42 -23.16 -7.16
N PHE A 559 -5.93 -22.20 -6.38
CA PHE A 559 -6.70 -21.12 -5.80
C PHE A 559 -6.45 -19.85 -6.58
N LYS A 560 -7.51 -19.08 -6.78
CA LYS A 560 -7.43 -17.74 -7.36
C LYS A 560 -7.87 -16.73 -6.33
N TYR A 561 -7.20 -15.58 -6.33
CA TYR A 561 -7.73 -14.42 -5.65
C TYR A 561 -9.05 -14.00 -6.31
N VAL A 562 -10.06 -13.79 -5.47
CA VAL A 562 -11.36 -13.26 -5.87
C VAL A 562 -11.61 -12.05 -4.98
N GLU A 563 -11.64 -10.87 -5.61
CA GLU A 563 -12.06 -9.64 -4.94
C GLU A 563 -13.54 -9.78 -4.54
N GLU A 564 -13.90 -9.30 -3.34
CA GLU A 564 -15.28 -9.36 -2.87
C GLU A 564 -16.21 -8.50 -3.76
N ASP A 565 -17.53 -8.73 -3.70
CA ASP A 565 -18.51 -8.02 -4.55
C ASP A 565 -18.55 -6.50 -4.31
N LYS A 566 -18.22 -6.06 -3.09
CA LYS A 566 -18.19 -4.65 -2.66
C LYS A 566 -16.86 -4.30 -2.00
N PRO A 567 -15.76 -4.31 -2.77
CA PRO A 567 -14.42 -4.13 -2.20
C PRO A 567 -14.24 -2.74 -1.58
N GLU A 568 -15.04 -1.75 -1.97
CA GLU A 568 -15.03 -0.40 -1.43
C GLU A 568 -15.41 -0.29 0.04
N GLU A 569 -16.22 -1.22 0.57
CA GLU A 569 -16.56 -1.26 1.99
C GLU A 569 -15.30 -1.47 2.85
N PHE A 570 -14.29 -2.14 2.30
CA PHE A 570 -12.98 -2.29 2.90
C PHE A 570 -11.99 -1.18 2.46
N PHE A 571 -11.85 -0.94 1.15
CA PHE A 571 -10.79 -0.07 0.63
C PHE A 571 -11.00 1.40 0.96
N ILE A 572 -12.24 1.92 0.96
CA ILE A 572 -12.46 3.35 1.24
C ILE A 572 -12.04 3.69 2.69
N PRO A 573 -12.52 2.98 3.74
CA PRO A 573 -12.05 3.22 5.10
C PRO A 573 -10.55 3.01 5.26
N TYR A 574 -10.00 1.96 4.62
CA TYR A 574 -8.57 1.68 4.70
C TYR A 574 -7.72 2.82 4.09
N VAL A 575 -8.02 3.26 2.87
CA VAL A 575 -7.32 4.36 2.21
C VAL A 575 -7.39 5.65 3.04
N TRP A 576 -8.54 5.99 3.62
CA TRP A 576 -8.62 7.18 4.47
C TRP A 576 -7.90 7.04 5.81
N SER A 577 -7.78 5.83 6.34
CA SER A 577 -6.92 5.61 7.50
C SER A 577 -5.44 5.86 7.15
N LEU A 578 -4.99 5.44 5.97
CA LEU A 578 -3.66 5.77 5.43
C LEU A 578 -3.48 7.27 5.24
N VAL A 579 -4.44 7.97 4.61
CA VAL A 579 -4.40 9.43 4.46
C VAL A 579 -4.30 10.11 5.81
N SER A 580 -5.10 9.67 6.80
CA SER A 580 -5.10 10.25 8.14
C SER A 580 -3.77 10.07 8.90
N GLN A 581 -3.09 8.95 8.65
CA GLN A 581 -1.82 8.63 9.30
C GLN A 581 -0.62 9.25 8.58
N LEU A 582 -0.64 9.30 7.24
CA LEU A 582 0.55 9.52 6.43
C LEU A 582 0.59 10.85 5.69
N SER A 583 -0.52 11.61 5.63
CA SER A 583 -0.56 12.89 4.91
C SER A 583 0.05 14.07 5.68
N ASN A 584 0.54 13.88 6.91
CA ASN A 584 0.94 14.95 7.84
C ASN A 584 -0.16 15.98 8.16
N MET A 585 -1.38 15.81 7.65
CA MET A 585 -2.54 16.61 8.01
C MET A 585 -3.24 15.99 9.21
N TYR A 586 -3.65 16.82 10.17
CA TYR A 586 -4.46 16.38 11.29
C TYR A 586 -5.92 16.22 10.87
N TRP A 587 -6.50 15.05 11.16
CA TRP A 587 -7.92 14.80 10.97
C TRP A 587 -8.53 14.42 12.32
N ASP A 588 -9.56 15.15 12.72
CA ASP A 588 -10.34 14.78 13.90
C ASP A 588 -11.27 13.61 13.54
N SER A 589 -10.81 12.40 13.88
CA SER A 589 -11.58 11.18 13.63
C SER A 589 -12.86 11.09 14.43
N ALA A 590 -13.03 11.89 15.51
CA ALA A 590 -14.29 11.92 16.26
C ALA A 590 -15.43 12.57 15.45
N LEU A 591 -15.08 13.39 14.46
CA LEU A 591 -16.03 14.01 13.52
C LEU A 591 -16.36 13.11 12.34
N PHE A 592 -15.62 12.01 12.12
CA PHE A 592 -15.96 11.07 11.07
C PHE A 592 -17.33 10.49 11.34
N LYS A 593 -18.13 10.35 10.28
CA LYS A 593 -19.41 9.68 10.42
C LYS A 593 -19.16 8.25 10.93
N GLN A 594 -19.78 7.91 12.06
CA GLN A 594 -19.86 6.53 12.50
C GLN A 594 -20.80 5.79 11.52
N CYS A 595 -20.26 4.77 10.84
CA CYS A 595 -21.02 3.91 9.94
C CYS A 595 -22.15 3.18 10.67
#